data_AF-A0A923F8N0-F1
#
_entry.id   AF-A0A923F8N0-F1
#
_cell.length_a   1.000
_cell.length_b   1.000
_cell.length_c   1.000
_cell.angle_alpha   90.00
_cell.angle_beta   90.00
_cell.angle_gamma   90.00
#
_symmetry.space_group_name_H-M   'P 1'
#
loop_
_entity.id
_entity.type
_entity.pdbx_description
1 polymer ?
#
loop_
_entity_poly.entity_id
_entity_poly.type
_entity_poly.pdbx_seq_one_letter_code
_entity_poly.pdbx_strand_id
1 'polypeptide(L)'
;MFPTSPLKHFRLPALTLLISALTLTACNAPPSSSSPLAPEAASGYRTDLQTRPASKHMAAAANPLAAEAGREMLREGGSAIDAAIAMQAVLTLVEPQSSGIGGGAMIVLWDGKQVRTYDGRETAPAGATEKLFLNADGKPMAFTQAQIGGRSVGTPGVLRALELAHRQHGRLPWATLFEPAIKLAEQGFAISPRLHSLLVADPVIRQSPDMAAYFLNDDGSVKAVGTRLQNPQLAAVFKRIATEGADALYKGPIAEEIVAKVQNHANPGSLSLNDLQRYQARERAPLCTDYKRWQVCGMPPPSSGGIAVAQILGTLQALETRDPRLSLTPLKPVKTDKPAGLEPAPQAVHLIAEAERLAYADRALYVADTDFVPVPVKGLLDPDYLAGRASLIGERSMGSAKPGTPPGVQVAYAPDRSPLRISTSQVVAVDDLGGAVSMTTTIEAAFGSHLMVQGFLLNNQMTDFSFIPEENGQKVANRVEPGKRPRSSMAPTLIFDRNSGEFVATVGSPGGSQIIEYVAKTTIGLLDWNLDAQSAINLPNFGSRNGPTELEQGQFSPALIEALKDKGHAISEIDMTSGTQAIVRVKDTQGKAMLTGGADPRREGEALGD
;
A
#
# COMPACT_ATOMS: atom_id res chain seq x y z
N MET A 1 -12.32 5.25 -93.81
CA MET A 1 -11.08 5.64 -93.11
C MET A 1 -11.18 5.14 -91.68
N PHE A 2 -10.65 3.95 -91.42
CA PHE A 2 -10.52 3.37 -90.09
C PHE A 2 -9.14 2.72 -90.04
N PRO A 3 -8.23 3.15 -89.16
CA PRO A 3 -7.13 2.32 -88.73
C PRO A 3 -7.37 1.86 -87.29
N THR A 4 -7.40 0.54 -87.16
CA THR A 4 -7.30 -0.26 -85.96
C THR A 4 -5.98 -0.01 -85.22
N SER A 5 -6.02 0.11 -83.89
CA SER A 5 -4.85 -0.01 -83.02
C SER A 5 -5.14 -0.98 -81.87
N PRO A 6 -4.16 -1.81 -81.46
CA PRO A 6 -4.40 -2.97 -80.63
C PRO A 6 -4.37 -2.66 -79.12
N LEU A 7 -5.23 -3.35 -78.37
CA LEU A 7 -5.20 -3.45 -76.91
C LEU A 7 -3.92 -4.17 -76.46
N LYS A 8 -3.04 -3.46 -75.75
CA LYS A 8 -1.91 -4.08 -75.01
C LYS A 8 -2.41 -4.56 -73.65
N HIS A 9 -2.38 -5.88 -73.44
CA HIS A 9 -2.52 -6.48 -72.12
C HIS A 9 -1.27 -6.20 -71.27
N PHE A 10 -1.40 -5.36 -70.25
CA PHE A 10 -0.41 -5.31 -69.17
C PHE A 10 -0.59 -6.53 -68.27
N ARG A 11 0.28 -7.52 -68.43
CA ARG A 11 0.52 -8.54 -67.40
C ARG A 11 1.29 -7.87 -66.27
N LEU A 12 0.61 -7.57 -65.15
CA LEU A 12 1.32 -7.27 -63.91
C LEU A 12 2.09 -8.53 -63.47
N PRO A 13 3.36 -8.42 -63.08
CA PRO A 13 4.13 -9.56 -62.62
C PRO A 13 3.61 -10.00 -61.25
N ALA A 14 3.35 -11.30 -61.08
CA ALA A 14 2.95 -11.92 -59.82
C ALA A 14 3.94 -11.72 -58.65
N LEU A 15 5.09 -11.08 -58.90
CA LEU A 15 6.11 -10.75 -57.91
C LEU A 15 5.78 -9.51 -57.07
N THR A 16 4.90 -8.62 -57.54
CA THR A 16 4.53 -7.40 -56.78
C THR A 16 3.48 -7.66 -55.69
N LEU A 17 2.74 -8.76 -55.77
CA LEU A 17 1.74 -9.16 -54.76
C LEU A 17 2.34 -9.90 -53.55
N LEU A 18 3.53 -10.49 -53.69
CA LEU A 18 4.23 -11.17 -52.59
C LEU A 18 5.00 -10.20 -51.67
N ILE A 19 5.45 -9.04 -52.17
CA ILE A 19 6.17 -8.05 -51.35
C ILE A 19 5.19 -7.21 -50.50
N SER A 20 3.95 -7.01 -50.97
CA SER A 20 2.87 -6.40 -50.17
C SER A 20 2.30 -7.35 -49.10
N ALA A 21 2.48 -8.68 -49.23
CA ALA A 21 2.06 -9.64 -48.21
C ALA A 21 3.10 -9.86 -47.10
N LEU A 22 4.38 -9.55 -47.36
CA LEU A 22 5.48 -9.67 -46.39
C LEU A 22 5.76 -8.39 -45.57
N THR A 23 5.10 -7.27 -45.90
CA THR A 23 5.20 -6.01 -45.15
C THR A 23 4.05 -5.78 -44.16
N LEU A 24 3.00 -6.61 -44.18
CA LEU A 24 1.84 -6.56 -43.28
C LEU A 24 1.94 -7.50 -42.06
N THR A 25 2.99 -8.32 -41.95
CA THR A 25 3.20 -9.24 -40.82
C THR A 25 4.22 -8.76 -39.78
N ALA A 26 4.82 -7.57 -39.98
CA ALA A 26 5.89 -7.06 -39.10
C ALA A 26 5.43 -6.06 -38.01
N CYS A 27 4.13 -5.88 -37.78
CA CYS A 27 3.60 -4.91 -36.80
C CYS A 27 2.64 -5.51 -35.75
N ASN A 28 2.73 -6.81 -35.47
CA ASN A 28 2.04 -7.45 -34.34
C ASN A 28 3.06 -8.10 -33.39
N ALA A 29 4.03 -7.32 -32.92
CA ALA A 29 4.64 -7.65 -31.64
C ALA A 29 3.56 -7.35 -30.57
N PRO A 30 3.14 -8.32 -29.75
CA PRO A 30 2.39 -7.98 -28.54
C PRO A 30 3.22 -6.94 -27.78
N PRO A 31 2.60 -5.92 -27.15
CA PRO A 31 3.34 -5.02 -26.29
C PRO A 31 4.15 -5.89 -25.33
N SER A 32 5.47 -5.69 -25.33
CA SER A 32 6.35 -6.33 -24.35
C SER A 32 5.79 -5.96 -22.99
N SER A 33 5.08 -6.90 -22.36
CA SER A 33 4.62 -6.77 -21.00
C SER A 33 5.87 -6.84 -20.13
N SER A 34 6.55 -5.71 -19.97
CA SER A 34 7.51 -5.56 -18.89
C SER A 34 6.74 -5.90 -17.61
N SER A 35 7.17 -6.93 -16.90
CA SER A 35 6.56 -7.29 -15.62
C SER A 35 6.44 -6.03 -14.76
N PRO A 36 5.30 -5.81 -14.09
CA PRO A 36 5.15 -4.65 -13.25
C PRO A 36 6.25 -4.66 -12.19
N LEU A 37 7.10 -3.62 -12.19
CA LEU A 37 8.17 -3.48 -11.20
C LEU A 37 7.54 -3.36 -9.81
N ALA A 38 8.11 -4.09 -8.83
CA ALA A 38 7.78 -3.92 -7.44
C ALA A 38 8.01 -2.44 -7.03
N PRO A 39 7.18 -1.86 -6.16
CA PRO A 39 7.33 -0.45 -5.77
C PRO A 39 8.64 -0.10 -5.07
N GLU A 40 9.19 -1.08 -4.36
CA GLU A 40 10.49 -1.03 -3.71
C GLU A 40 11.25 -2.30 -4.10
N ALA A 41 12.55 -2.15 -4.36
CA ALA A 41 13.42 -3.29 -4.64
C ALA A 41 13.45 -4.28 -3.45
N ALA A 42 13.63 -5.56 -3.74
CA ALA A 42 13.83 -6.58 -2.73
C ALA A 42 15.14 -6.33 -1.97
N SER A 43 15.14 -6.64 -0.66
CA SER A 43 16.31 -6.48 0.22
C SER A 43 16.69 -7.77 0.96
N GLY A 44 16.33 -8.92 0.40
CA GLY A 44 16.57 -10.25 0.97
C GLY A 44 15.37 -10.89 1.65
N TYR A 45 15.58 -12.09 2.20
CA TYR A 45 14.58 -12.90 2.90
C TYR A 45 15.20 -13.51 4.17
N ARG A 46 14.56 -13.32 5.32
CA ARG A 46 14.97 -13.87 6.62
C ARG A 46 14.23 -15.16 6.94
N THR A 47 14.94 -16.25 7.16
CA THR A 47 14.36 -17.57 7.49
C THR A 47 14.37 -17.88 8.99
N ASP A 48 14.97 -17.01 9.80
CA ASP A 48 15.16 -17.16 11.24
C ASP A 48 14.00 -16.59 12.08
N LEU A 49 13.05 -15.89 11.46
CA LEU A 49 11.92 -15.29 12.17
C LEU A 49 10.96 -16.36 12.72
N GLN A 50 10.61 -16.19 13.98
CA GLN A 50 9.65 -17.02 14.71
C GLN A 50 8.61 -16.13 15.36
N THR A 51 7.42 -16.68 15.60
CA THR A 51 6.37 -15.99 16.35
C THR A 51 6.89 -15.57 17.72
N ARG A 52 6.74 -14.28 18.05
CA ARG A 52 7.17 -13.70 19.33
C ARG A 52 6.00 -13.63 20.31
N PRO A 53 6.05 -14.35 21.45
CA PRO A 53 5.02 -14.21 22.47
C PRO A 53 5.26 -12.98 23.35
N ALA A 54 4.18 -12.37 23.86
CA ALA A 54 4.21 -11.35 24.91
C ALA A 54 3.00 -11.48 25.84
N SER A 55 3.19 -11.17 27.12
CA SER A 55 2.18 -11.38 28.15
C SER A 55 1.29 -10.15 28.40
N LYS A 56 1.73 -8.96 28.00
CA LYS A 56 1.07 -7.68 28.27
C LYS A 56 0.78 -6.88 27.01
N HIS A 57 1.82 -6.41 26.34
CA HIS A 57 1.75 -5.49 25.22
C HIS A 57 2.72 -5.90 24.13
N MET A 58 2.51 -5.37 22.92
CA MET A 58 3.37 -5.66 21.78
C MET A 58 3.33 -4.53 20.76
N ALA A 59 4.48 -4.24 20.16
CA ALA A 59 4.64 -3.34 19.03
C ALA A 59 5.35 -4.09 17.89
N ALA A 60 4.88 -3.93 16.65
CA ALA A 60 5.54 -4.46 15.48
C ALA A 60 5.61 -3.42 14.37
N ALA A 61 6.80 -3.26 13.79
CA ALA A 61 7.08 -2.22 12.80
C ALA A 61 8.05 -2.71 11.73
N ALA A 62 8.07 -2.00 10.60
CA ALA A 62 8.93 -2.29 9.46
C ALA A 62 10.45 -2.12 9.70
N ASN A 63 10.85 -1.52 10.83
CA ASN A 63 12.24 -1.41 11.26
C ASN A 63 12.39 -1.71 12.77
N PRO A 64 13.47 -2.38 13.22
CA PRO A 64 13.66 -2.75 14.63
C PRO A 64 13.72 -1.55 15.59
N LEU A 65 14.34 -0.43 15.17
CA LEU A 65 14.43 0.78 16.00
C LEU A 65 13.05 1.42 16.20
N ALA A 66 12.19 1.34 15.19
CA ALA A 66 10.81 1.79 15.33
C ALA A 66 10.03 0.86 16.27
N ALA A 67 10.13 -0.46 16.09
CA ALA A 67 9.46 -1.43 16.97
C ALA A 67 9.87 -1.22 18.44
N GLU A 68 11.15 -0.93 18.70
CA GLU A 68 11.63 -0.62 20.05
C GLU A 68 11.01 0.66 20.59
N ALA A 69 10.99 1.75 19.82
CA ALA A 69 10.36 3.00 20.26
C ALA A 69 8.87 2.80 20.59
N GLY A 70 8.15 1.98 19.81
CA GLY A 70 6.78 1.59 20.14
C GLY A 70 6.69 0.81 21.46
N ARG A 71 7.57 -0.17 21.67
CA ARG A 71 7.63 -0.94 22.91
C ARG A 71 7.98 -0.07 24.12
N GLU A 72 8.91 0.86 24.00
CA GLU A 72 9.28 1.81 25.06
C GLU A 72 8.06 2.62 25.51
N MET A 73 7.27 3.17 24.58
CA MET A 73 6.04 3.91 24.94
C MET A 73 5.00 3.01 25.63
N LEU A 74 4.87 1.75 25.21
CA LEU A 74 3.97 0.81 25.87
C LEU A 74 4.43 0.49 27.30
N ARG A 75 5.73 0.32 27.54
CA ARG A 75 6.31 0.12 28.89
C ARG A 75 6.06 1.29 29.83
N GLU A 76 5.98 2.50 29.28
CA GLU A 76 5.65 3.70 30.05
C GLU A 76 4.14 3.84 30.35
N GLY A 77 3.32 2.87 29.95
CA GLY A 77 1.87 2.89 30.14
C GLY A 77 1.10 3.62 29.04
N GLY A 78 1.76 3.86 27.90
CA GLY A 78 1.14 4.44 26.71
C GLY A 78 0.06 3.54 26.10
N SER A 79 -0.79 4.19 25.31
CA SER A 79 -1.79 3.52 24.48
C SER A 79 -1.18 2.97 23.18
N ALA A 80 -1.94 2.15 22.46
CA ALA A 80 -1.56 1.70 21.13
C ALA A 80 -1.28 2.87 20.16
N ILE A 81 -2.02 3.98 20.26
CA ILE A 81 -1.77 5.17 19.42
C ILE A 81 -0.48 5.90 19.82
N ASP A 82 -0.14 5.97 21.12
CA ASP A 82 1.13 6.53 21.59
C ASP A 82 2.32 5.76 20.99
N ALA A 83 2.24 4.42 21.02
CA ALA A 83 3.24 3.55 20.38
C ALA A 83 3.35 3.82 18.87
N ALA A 84 2.22 3.96 18.17
CA ALA A 84 2.22 4.25 16.73
C ALA A 84 2.86 5.60 16.38
N ILE A 85 2.69 6.63 17.22
CA ILE A 85 3.31 7.94 17.03
C ILE A 85 4.82 7.85 17.16
N ALA A 86 5.33 7.19 18.21
CA ALA A 86 6.77 6.99 18.39
C ALA A 86 7.37 6.15 17.25
N MET A 87 6.68 5.08 16.84
CA MET A 87 7.09 4.28 15.68
C MET A 87 7.17 5.15 14.41
N GLN A 88 6.16 5.98 14.12
CA GLN A 88 6.17 6.86 12.94
C GLN A 88 7.30 7.90 12.98
N ALA A 89 7.53 8.51 14.14
CA ALA A 89 8.61 9.50 14.29
C ALA A 89 9.97 8.86 13.99
N VAL A 90 10.22 7.65 14.50
CA VAL A 90 11.44 6.90 14.21
C VAL A 90 11.50 6.43 12.75
N LEU A 91 10.41 5.93 12.16
CA LEU A 91 10.36 5.51 10.75
C LEU A 91 10.72 6.64 9.78
N THR A 92 10.41 7.90 10.13
CA THR A 92 10.83 9.08 9.35
C THR A 92 12.36 9.17 9.21
N LEU A 93 13.12 8.62 10.16
CA LEU A 93 14.59 8.59 10.14
C LEU A 93 15.14 7.31 9.51
N VAL A 94 14.65 6.15 9.97
CA VAL A 94 15.29 4.85 9.73
C VAL A 94 14.74 4.13 8.49
N GLU A 95 13.55 4.52 8.04
CA GLU A 95 12.94 4.04 6.80
C GLU A 95 12.43 5.22 5.93
N PRO A 96 13.28 6.25 5.68
CA PRO A 96 12.85 7.50 5.05
C PRO A 96 12.43 7.30 3.60
N GLN A 97 12.87 6.21 2.97
CA GLN A 97 12.44 5.83 1.63
C GLN A 97 10.98 5.43 1.56
N SER A 98 10.36 5.02 2.67
CA SER A 98 9.03 4.42 2.68
C SER A 98 7.95 5.32 3.26
N SER A 99 8.26 6.02 4.35
CA SER A 99 7.29 6.85 5.07
C SER A 99 7.95 7.98 5.84
N GLY A 100 7.16 8.97 6.25
CA GLY A 100 7.64 10.08 7.08
C GLY A 100 6.60 11.17 7.27
N ILE A 101 6.92 12.16 8.10
CA ILE A 101 6.03 13.30 8.40
C ILE A 101 5.67 14.14 7.16
N GLY A 102 6.42 14.01 6.06
CA GLY A 102 6.15 14.65 4.77
C GLY A 102 5.15 13.89 3.89
N GLY A 103 4.49 12.84 4.37
CA GLY A 103 3.50 12.06 3.63
C GLY A 103 2.15 11.91 4.31
N GLY A 104 1.49 10.78 4.13
CA GLY A 104 0.13 10.49 4.59
C GLY A 104 0.00 9.15 5.33
N ALA A 105 -1.05 9.01 6.13
CA ALA A 105 -1.34 7.79 6.89
C ALA A 105 -2.84 7.45 6.94
N MET A 106 -3.11 6.16 7.11
CA MET A 106 -4.44 5.61 7.44
C MET A 106 -4.34 4.85 8.75
N ILE A 107 -5.16 5.23 9.73
CA ILE A 107 -5.12 4.65 11.09
C ILE A 107 -6.46 3.97 11.35
N VAL A 108 -6.42 2.69 11.74
CA VAL A 108 -7.58 1.96 12.28
C VAL A 108 -7.25 1.60 13.73
N LEU A 109 -8.03 2.15 14.65
CA LEU A 109 -7.79 2.09 16.09
C LEU A 109 -8.96 1.41 16.78
N TRP A 110 -8.68 0.43 17.62
CA TRP A 110 -9.58 -0.07 18.65
C TRP A 110 -9.23 0.63 19.96
N ASP A 111 -10.12 1.47 20.45
CA ASP A 111 -9.92 2.27 21.67
C ASP A 111 -10.26 1.51 22.96
N GLY A 112 -10.50 0.20 22.87
CA GLY A 112 -11.02 -0.64 23.96
C GLY A 112 -12.55 -0.71 24.02
N LYS A 113 -13.26 0.09 23.22
CA LYS A 113 -14.74 0.14 23.20
C LYS A 113 -15.31 0.05 21.79
N GLN A 114 -14.72 0.76 20.83
CA GLN A 114 -15.16 0.77 19.44
C GLN A 114 -14.00 0.99 18.47
N VAL A 115 -14.22 0.62 17.22
CA VAL A 115 -13.28 0.91 16.13
C VAL A 115 -13.45 2.36 15.69
N ARG A 116 -12.32 3.04 15.51
CA ARG A 116 -12.16 4.42 15.03
C ARG A 116 -11.24 4.41 13.82
N THR A 117 -11.46 5.31 12.87
CA THR A 117 -10.52 5.47 11.75
C THR A 117 -10.15 6.92 11.54
N TYR A 118 -8.87 7.17 11.27
CA TYR A 118 -8.33 8.50 11.02
C TYR A 118 -7.65 8.54 9.64
N ASP A 119 -8.16 9.42 8.79
CA ASP A 119 -7.69 9.69 7.45
C ASP A 119 -6.71 10.88 7.49
N GLY A 120 -5.42 10.54 7.42
CA GLY A 120 -4.31 11.47 7.22
C GLY A 120 -3.78 11.45 5.79
N ARG A 121 -4.61 11.10 4.80
CA ARG A 121 -4.21 11.12 3.39
C ARG A 121 -3.98 12.54 2.91
N GLU A 122 -2.98 12.70 2.06
CA GLU A 122 -2.63 13.97 1.45
C GLU A 122 -3.78 14.51 0.59
N THR A 123 -3.89 15.84 0.52
CA THR A 123 -4.84 16.51 -0.38
C THR A 123 -4.12 17.19 -1.52
N ALA A 124 -4.75 17.18 -2.69
CA ALA A 124 -4.35 17.99 -3.83
C ALA A 124 -4.29 19.47 -3.46
N PRO A 125 -3.18 20.17 -3.74
CA PRO A 125 -3.11 21.62 -3.59
C PRO A 125 -4.24 22.34 -4.32
N ALA A 126 -4.65 23.51 -3.83
CA ALA A 126 -5.71 24.30 -4.45
C ALA A 126 -5.41 24.69 -5.91
N GLY A 127 -4.12 24.80 -6.28
CA GLY A 127 -3.67 25.07 -7.64
C GLY A 127 -3.59 23.86 -8.57
N ALA A 128 -3.86 22.64 -8.08
CA ALA A 128 -3.86 21.44 -8.91
C ALA A 128 -5.07 21.43 -9.86
N THR A 129 -4.91 20.89 -11.08
CA THR A 129 -6.01 20.78 -12.05
C THR A 129 -6.13 19.36 -12.57
N GLU A 130 -7.27 19.01 -13.17
CA GLU A 130 -7.49 17.72 -13.84
C GLU A 130 -6.43 17.43 -14.95
N LYS A 131 -5.69 18.44 -15.42
CA LYS A 131 -4.63 18.33 -16.43
C LYS A 131 -3.21 18.18 -15.86
N LEU A 132 -3.05 18.05 -14.53
CA LEU A 132 -1.75 18.07 -13.84
C LEU A 132 -0.71 17.09 -14.42
N PHE A 133 -1.17 15.91 -14.87
CA PHE A 133 -0.33 14.84 -15.42
C PHE A 133 -0.53 14.61 -16.92
N LEU A 134 -1.06 15.61 -17.63
CA LEU A 134 -1.10 15.62 -19.08
C LEU A 134 0.05 16.46 -19.63
N ASN A 135 0.69 15.94 -20.66
CA ASN A 135 1.59 16.70 -21.51
C ASN A 135 0.80 17.74 -22.33
N ALA A 136 1.52 18.68 -22.95
CA ALA A 136 0.92 19.73 -23.78
C ALA A 136 0.12 19.16 -24.98
N ASP A 137 0.45 17.95 -25.44
CA ASP A 137 -0.26 17.22 -26.50
C ASP A 137 -1.51 16.47 -25.99
N GLY A 138 -1.83 16.56 -24.70
CA GLY A 138 -2.97 15.91 -24.07
C GLY A 138 -2.74 14.44 -23.70
N LYS A 139 -1.53 13.90 -23.90
CA LYS A 139 -1.21 12.52 -23.49
C LYS A 139 -0.74 12.47 -22.03
N PRO A 140 -1.00 11.37 -21.30
CA PRO A 140 -0.43 11.15 -19.98
C PRO A 140 1.09 11.26 -19.95
N MET A 141 1.62 11.87 -18.89
CA MET A 141 3.05 11.88 -18.59
C MET A 141 3.57 10.47 -18.29
N ALA A 142 4.87 10.25 -18.53
CA ALA A 142 5.55 9.08 -18.00
C ALA A 142 5.60 9.16 -16.46
N PHE A 143 5.45 8.03 -15.78
CA PHE A 143 5.37 8.00 -14.31
C PHE A 143 6.57 8.66 -13.62
N THR A 144 7.80 8.33 -14.03
CA THR A 144 9.02 8.90 -13.44
C THR A 144 9.10 10.42 -13.62
N GLN A 145 8.61 10.95 -14.74
CA GLN A 145 8.55 12.39 -14.99
C GLN A 145 7.50 13.08 -14.10
N ALA A 146 6.39 12.39 -13.82
CA ALA A 146 5.36 12.89 -12.92
C ALA A 146 5.80 12.83 -11.45
N GLN A 147 6.45 11.74 -11.05
CA GLN A 147 6.87 11.41 -9.68
C GLN A 147 7.91 12.40 -9.13
N ILE A 148 9.00 12.66 -9.86
CA ILE A 148 10.16 13.38 -9.32
C ILE A 148 9.91 14.90 -9.32
N GLY A 149 10.01 15.52 -8.14
CA GLY A 149 9.90 16.96 -7.95
C GLY A 149 8.57 17.46 -7.37
N GLY A 150 8.45 18.78 -7.25
CA GLY A 150 7.33 19.44 -6.57
C GLY A 150 5.95 19.15 -7.16
N ARG A 151 5.84 18.86 -8.48
CA ARG A 151 4.57 18.60 -9.17
C ARG A 151 3.71 17.53 -8.48
N SER A 152 4.35 16.51 -7.94
CA SER A 152 3.68 15.35 -7.36
C SER A 152 3.36 15.50 -5.88
N VAL A 153 3.81 16.57 -5.23
CA VAL A 153 3.69 16.73 -3.77
C VAL A 153 2.25 17.10 -3.40
N GLY A 154 1.61 16.20 -2.66
CA GLY A 154 0.35 16.47 -1.97
C GLY A 154 0.61 17.13 -0.62
N THR A 155 -0.43 17.73 -0.04
CA THR A 155 -0.35 18.37 1.28
C THR A 155 -0.13 17.31 2.36
N PRO A 156 0.99 17.28 3.11
CA PRO A 156 1.29 16.22 4.07
C PRO A 156 0.24 16.09 5.18
N GLY A 157 -0.14 14.85 5.51
CA GLY A 157 -1.28 14.57 6.40
C GLY A 157 -0.99 13.74 7.65
N VAL A 158 0.15 13.02 7.70
CA VAL A 158 0.51 12.13 8.83
C VAL A 158 0.36 12.83 10.17
N LEU A 159 0.99 13.98 10.34
CA LEU A 159 1.12 14.59 11.66
C LEU A 159 -0.22 15.09 12.22
N ARG A 160 -1.14 15.54 11.36
CA ARG A 160 -2.51 15.91 11.77
C ARG A 160 -3.37 14.73 12.13
N ALA A 161 -3.24 13.60 11.44
CA ALA A 161 -3.98 12.40 11.82
C ALA A 161 -3.49 11.83 13.16
N LEU A 162 -2.17 11.83 13.38
CA LEU A 162 -1.57 11.44 14.65
C LEU A 162 -1.98 12.38 15.80
N GLU A 163 -1.90 13.69 15.60
CA GLU A 163 -2.33 14.67 16.61
C GLU A 163 -3.83 14.52 16.94
N LEU A 164 -4.68 14.33 15.91
CA LEU A 164 -6.11 14.12 16.11
C LEU A 164 -6.40 12.86 16.93
N ALA A 165 -5.77 11.73 16.58
CA ALA A 165 -5.95 10.48 17.30
C ALA A 165 -5.37 10.53 18.72
N HIS A 166 -4.20 11.17 18.91
CA HIS A 166 -3.57 11.35 20.22
C HIS A 166 -4.42 12.18 21.17
N ARG A 167 -4.97 13.31 20.70
CA ARG A 167 -5.83 14.17 21.54
C ARG A 167 -7.05 13.42 22.09
N GLN A 168 -7.53 12.41 21.38
CA GLN A 168 -8.70 11.63 21.79
C GLN A 168 -8.35 10.37 22.59
N HIS A 169 -7.22 9.72 22.28
CA HIS A 169 -6.92 8.36 22.78
C HIS A 169 -5.51 8.17 23.34
N GLY A 170 -4.64 9.18 23.20
CA GLY A 170 -3.30 9.18 23.76
C GLY A 170 -3.32 9.26 25.29
N ARG A 171 -2.28 8.70 25.91
CA ARG A 171 -2.10 8.65 27.36
C ARG A 171 -0.84 9.35 27.81
N LEU A 172 0.24 9.20 27.04
CA LEU A 172 1.50 9.88 27.34
C LEU A 172 1.48 11.34 26.85
N PRO A 173 2.25 12.23 27.48
CA PRO A 173 2.45 13.58 26.95
C PRO A 173 2.97 13.54 25.51
N TRP A 174 2.41 14.39 24.65
CA TRP A 174 2.76 14.44 23.22
C TRP A 174 4.27 14.52 22.97
N ALA A 175 4.99 15.34 23.76
CA ALA A 175 6.43 15.51 23.63
C ALA A 175 7.23 14.21 23.84
N THR A 176 6.80 13.37 24.79
CA THR A 176 7.47 12.09 25.12
C THR A 176 7.52 11.16 23.92
N LEU A 177 6.48 11.19 23.08
CA LEU A 177 6.36 10.32 21.89
C LEU A 177 7.44 10.57 20.82
N PHE A 178 8.09 11.75 20.86
CA PHE A 178 9.14 12.11 19.90
C PHE A 178 10.56 11.94 20.46
N GLU A 179 10.71 11.66 21.76
CA GLU A 179 12.01 11.52 22.41
C GLU A 179 12.90 10.43 21.76
N PRO A 180 12.38 9.22 21.42
CA PRO A 180 13.18 8.21 20.75
C PRO A 180 13.72 8.68 19.40
N ALA A 181 12.89 9.37 18.61
CA ALA A 181 13.27 9.90 17.31
C ALA A 181 14.27 11.06 17.43
N ILE A 182 14.09 11.98 18.38
CA ILE A 182 15.03 13.08 18.64
C ILE A 182 16.40 12.50 19.02
N LYS A 183 16.44 11.55 19.94
CA LYS A 183 17.68 10.89 20.36
C LYS A 183 18.39 10.21 19.19
N LEU A 184 17.66 9.44 18.38
CA LEU A 184 18.22 8.76 17.20
C LEU A 184 18.70 9.76 16.14
N ALA A 185 18.00 10.87 15.94
CA ALA A 185 18.40 11.92 15.00
C ALA A 185 19.69 12.62 15.43
N GLU A 186 19.87 12.91 16.73
CA GLU A 186 21.06 13.58 17.26
C GLU A 186 22.27 12.65 17.38
N GLN A 187 22.08 11.48 17.97
CA GLN A 187 23.18 10.54 18.22
C GLN A 187 23.53 9.79 16.94
N GLY A 188 22.54 9.55 16.09
CA GLY A 188 22.61 8.83 14.84
C GLY A 188 22.22 7.36 14.95
N PHE A 189 21.96 6.76 13.80
CA PHE A 189 21.61 5.34 13.64
C PHE A 189 22.42 4.73 12.49
N ALA A 190 22.58 3.42 12.49
CA ALA A 190 23.30 2.72 11.43
C ALA A 190 22.43 2.61 10.17
N ILE A 191 22.99 2.91 8.99
CA ILE A 191 22.34 2.60 7.71
C ILE A 191 22.08 1.10 7.64
N SER A 192 20.82 0.74 7.46
CA SER A 192 20.43 -0.66 7.34
C SER A 192 20.73 -1.24 5.96
N PRO A 193 20.84 -2.58 5.81
CA PRO A 193 21.01 -3.21 4.51
C PRO A 193 19.93 -2.79 3.52
N ARG A 194 18.66 -2.71 3.95
CA ARG A 194 17.54 -2.32 3.09
C ARG A 194 17.67 -0.88 2.60
N LEU A 195 17.90 0.07 3.51
CA LEU A 195 18.07 1.47 3.13
C LEU A 195 19.24 1.63 2.16
N HIS A 196 20.39 0.99 2.44
CA HIS A 196 21.53 1.03 1.54
C HIS A 196 21.21 0.47 0.14
N SER A 197 20.58 -0.70 0.05
CA SER A 197 20.20 -1.30 -1.24
C SER A 197 19.29 -0.40 -2.05
N LEU A 198 18.32 0.27 -1.42
CA LEU A 198 17.41 1.20 -2.09
C LEU A 198 18.10 2.49 -2.51
N LEU A 199 19.03 3.02 -1.69
CA LEU A 199 19.86 4.16 -2.07
C LEU A 199 20.77 3.82 -3.28
N VAL A 200 21.34 2.61 -3.33
CA VAL A 200 22.19 2.16 -4.46
C VAL A 200 21.37 1.98 -5.74
N ALA A 201 20.15 1.49 -5.63
CA ALA A 201 19.26 1.26 -6.77
C ALA A 201 18.67 2.56 -7.35
N ASP A 202 18.71 3.67 -6.61
CA ASP A 202 18.08 4.92 -6.99
C ASP A 202 19.01 5.81 -7.87
N PRO A 203 18.62 6.12 -9.12
CA PRO A 203 19.45 6.92 -10.03
C PRO A 203 19.29 8.44 -9.84
N VAL A 204 18.40 8.88 -8.98
CA VAL A 204 17.94 10.28 -8.87
C VAL A 204 18.51 10.99 -7.64
N ILE A 205 18.89 10.27 -6.57
CA ILE A 205 19.43 10.87 -5.32
C ILE A 205 20.48 11.97 -5.57
N ARG A 206 21.41 11.74 -6.51
CA ARG A 206 22.48 12.72 -6.84
C ARG A 206 21.96 14.06 -7.37
N GLN A 207 20.73 14.09 -7.88
CA GLN A 207 20.08 15.28 -8.43
C GLN A 207 19.43 16.14 -7.33
N SER A 208 19.27 15.59 -6.12
CA SER A 208 18.75 16.30 -4.95
C SER A 208 19.91 16.68 -4.02
N PRO A 209 20.32 17.96 -3.94
CA PRO A 209 21.49 18.37 -3.16
C PRO A 209 21.42 17.97 -1.68
N ASP A 210 20.23 18.08 -1.07
CA ASP A 210 20.00 17.73 0.32
C ASP A 210 20.15 16.22 0.56
N MET A 211 19.57 15.40 -0.32
CA MET A 211 19.72 13.94 -0.25
C MET A 211 21.16 13.50 -0.54
N ALA A 212 21.83 14.13 -1.51
CA ALA A 212 23.22 13.84 -1.84
C ALA A 212 24.13 14.11 -0.64
N ALA A 213 23.99 15.27 0.01
CA ALA A 213 24.73 15.61 1.22
C ALA A 213 24.45 14.64 2.38
N TYR A 214 23.22 14.17 2.50
CA TYR A 214 22.81 13.30 3.60
C TYR A 214 23.22 11.82 3.38
N PHE A 215 23.07 11.27 2.18
CA PHE A 215 23.23 9.84 1.90
C PHE A 215 24.51 9.45 1.16
N LEU A 216 25.20 10.40 0.51
CA LEU A 216 26.37 10.10 -0.31
C LEU A 216 27.68 10.57 0.36
N ASN A 217 28.77 9.91 0.02
CA ASN A 217 30.12 10.37 0.29
C ASN A 217 30.51 11.47 -0.71
N ASP A 218 31.62 12.17 -0.44
CA ASP A 218 32.13 13.26 -1.30
C ASP A 218 32.45 12.79 -2.73
N ASP A 219 32.76 11.50 -2.92
CA ASP A 219 32.99 10.88 -4.24
C ASP A 219 31.69 10.50 -4.98
N GLY A 220 30.52 10.77 -4.38
CA GLY A 220 29.20 10.47 -4.92
C GLY A 220 28.77 9.00 -4.78
N SER A 221 29.53 8.16 -4.06
CA SER A 221 29.13 6.81 -3.69
C SER A 221 28.13 6.84 -2.52
N VAL A 222 27.25 5.83 -2.44
CA VAL A 222 26.30 5.69 -1.32
C VAL A 222 27.06 5.30 -0.05
N LYS A 223 26.75 5.94 1.08
CA LYS A 223 27.30 5.58 2.39
C LYS A 223 27.02 4.10 2.70
N ALA A 224 28.04 3.39 3.17
CA ALA A 224 27.97 1.95 3.38
C ALA A 224 26.99 1.55 4.50
N VAL A 225 26.47 0.32 4.44
CA VAL A 225 25.75 -0.32 5.55
C VAL A 225 26.56 -0.19 6.84
N GLY A 226 25.89 0.12 7.96
CA GLY A 226 26.54 0.31 9.25
C GLY A 226 27.08 1.73 9.49
N THR A 227 27.17 2.57 8.46
CA THR A 227 27.55 3.99 8.63
C THR A 227 26.56 4.66 9.58
N ARG A 228 27.06 5.38 10.59
CA ARG A 228 26.22 6.14 11.51
C ARG A 228 25.75 7.43 10.84
N LEU A 229 24.46 7.53 10.52
CA LEU A 229 23.81 8.74 10.02
C LEU A 229 23.22 9.56 11.17
N GLN A 230 23.58 10.84 11.22
CA GLN A 230 22.99 11.84 12.12
C GLN A 230 22.15 12.82 11.31
N ASN A 231 21.01 13.24 11.85
CA ASN A 231 20.08 14.16 11.21
C ASN A 231 19.68 15.31 12.16
N PRO A 232 20.61 16.23 12.47
CA PRO A 232 20.35 17.32 13.40
C PRO A 232 19.22 18.26 12.94
N GLN A 233 18.99 18.38 11.63
CA GLN A 233 17.87 19.16 11.08
C GLN A 233 16.53 18.55 11.47
N LEU A 234 16.36 17.24 11.26
CA LEU A 234 15.12 16.55 11.64
C LEU A 234 14.96 16.46 13.17
N ALA A 235 16.05 16.38 13.94
CA ALA A 235 16.00 16.51 15.39
C ALA A 235 15.38 17.85 15.82
N ALA A 236 15.78 18.96 15.18
CA ALA A 236 15.21 20.28 15.44
C ALA A 236 13.73 20.37 15.06
N VAL A 237 13.35 19.75 13.93
CA VAL A 237 11.93 19.64 13.52
C VAL A 237 11.13 18.89 14.58
N PHE A 238 11.58 17.72 15.04
CA PHE A 238 10.88 16.95 16.06
C PHE A 238 10.81 17.65 17.41
N LYS A 239 11.84 18.40 17.81
CA LYS A 239 11.78 19.25 19.02
C LYS A 239 10.68 20.31 18.91
N ARG A 240 10.55 20.96 17.75
CA ARG A 240 9.45 21.91 17.51
C ARG A 240 8.10 21.22 17.51
N ILE A 241 7.97 20.05 16.90
CA ILE A 241 6.72 19.27 16.95
C ILE A 241 6.36 18.87 18.38
N ALA A 242 7.35 18.49 19.20
CA ALA A 242 7.15 18.14 20.60
C ALA A 242 6.63 19.32 21.44
N THR A 243 7.07 20.55 21.15
CA THR A 243 6.71 21.75 21.92
C THR A 243 5.51 22.53 21.35
N GLU A 244 5.40 22.63 20.04
CA GLU A 244 4.39 23.44 19.32
C GLU A 244 3.22 22.59 18.78
N GLY A 245 3.28 21.27 18.92
CA GLY A 245 2.31 20.34 18.34
C GLY A 245 2.46 20.22 16.83
N ALA A 246 1.42 19.73 16.14
CA ALA A 246 1.49 19.54 14.69
C ALA A 246 1.69 20.85 13.93
N ASP A 247 1.25 21.98 14.50
CA ASP A 247 1.35 23.31 13.89
C ASP A 247 2.78 23.68 13.47
N ALA A 248 3.81 23.11 14.10
CA ALA A 248 5.21 23.27 13.69
C ALA A 248 5.46 22.96 12.21
N LEU A 249 4.74 21.98 11.64
CA LEU A 249 4.88 21.56 10.24
C LEU A 249 4.01 22.41 9.29
N TYR A 250 2.86 22.90 9.77
CA TYR A 250 1.83 23.54 8.94
C TYR A 250 1.87 25.07 8.98
N LYS A 251 2.68 25.65 9.87
CA LYS A 251 2.84 27.11 10.04
C LYS A 251 4.31 27.48 10.25
N GLY A 252 4.64 28.72 9.93
CA GLY A 252 5.96 29.30 10.17
C GLY A 252 7.07 28.69 9.31
N PRO A 253 8.33 28.68 9.79
CA PRO A 253 9.50 28.47 8.93
C PRO A 253 9.55 27.13 8.20
N ILE A 254 9.09 26.03 8.83
CA ILE A 254 9.10 24.71 8.17
C ILE A 254 8.08 24.68 7.04
N ALA A 255 6.87 25.24 7.25
CA ALA A 255 5.86 25.34 6.21
C ALA A 255 6.33 26.20 5.02
N GLU A 256 7.01 27.30 5.31
CA GLU A 256 7.61 28.19 4.30
C GLU A 256 8.67 27.45 3.47
N GLU A 257 9.53 26.65 4.11
CA GLU A 257 10.55 25.88 3.40
C GLU A 257 9.98 24.73 2.57
N ILE A 258 8.95 24.04 3.07
CA ILE A 258 8.21 23.03 2.29
C ILE A 258 7.70 23.66 1.00
N VAL A 259 6.98 24.78 1.10
CA VAL A 259 6.41 25.47 -0.06
C VAL A 259 7.49 25.96 -1.00
N ALA A 260 8.56 26.56 -0.49
CA ALA A 260 9.68 27.02 -1.30
C ALA A 260 10.36 25.87 -2.04
N LYS A 261 10.59 24.72 -1.39
CA LYS A 261 11.19 23.54 -2.01
C LYS A 261 10.31 22.98 -3.13
N VAL A 262 9.00 22.94 -2.93
CA VAL A 262 8.03 22.45 -3.93
C VAL A 262 7.92 23.39 -5.13
N GLN A 263 7.81 24.69 -4.90
CA GLN A 263 7.56 25.67 -5.97
C GLN A 263 8.81 25.99 -6.79
N ASN A 264 10.01 25.96 -6.19
CA ASN A 264 11.26 26.33 -6.87
C ASN A 264 11.97 25.14 -7.56
N HIS A 265 11.40 23.93 -7.50
CA HIS A 265 11.96 22.78 -8.19
C HIS A 265 11.80 22.89 -9.72
N ALA A 266 12.71 22.28 -10.50
CA ALA A 266 12.64 22.30 -11.97
C ALA A 266 11.37 21.66 -12.55
N ASN A 267 10.78 20.72 -11.81
CA ASN A 267 9.42 20.21 -11.99
C ASN A 267 8.53 20.77 -10.86
N PRO A 268 8.03 22.01 -10.96
CA PRO A 268 7.44 22.72 -9.84
C PRO A 268 6.04 22.21 -9.49
N GLY A 269 5.69 22.29 -8.21
CA GLY A 269 4.35 22.03 -7.69
C GLY A 269 3.58 23.29 -7.36
N SER A 270 2.30 23.12 -7.01
CA SER A 270 1.38 24.21 -6.65
C SER A 270 1.04 24.27 -5.17
N LEU A 271 1.70 23.46 -4.32
CA LEU A 271 1.50 23.49 -2.87
C LEU A 271 1.79 24.89 -2.33
N SER A 272 0.87 25.44 -1.56
CA SER A 272 0.96 26.77 -0.96
C SER A 272 0.89 26.71 0.56
N LEU A 273 1.28 27.81 1.23
CA LEU A 273 1.12 27.94 2.68
C LEU A 273 -0.35 27.79 3.11
N ASN A 274 -1.26 28.27 2.27
CA ASN A 274 -2.69 28.18 2.54
C ASN A 274 -3.20 26.73 2.46
N ASP A 275 -2.62 25.89 1.60
CA ASP A 275 -2.94 24.46 1.56
C ASP A 275 -2.51 23.77 2.87
N LEU A 276 -1.26 24.03 3.33
CA LEU A 276 -0.76 23.50 4.60
C LEU A 276 -1.62 23.98 5.79
N GLN A 277 -1.92 25.28 5.86
CA GLN A 277 -2.70 25.85 6.97
C GLN A 277 -4.14 25.33 7.03
N ARG A 278 -4.74 25.01 5.88
CA ARG A 278 -6.12 24.52 5.79
C ARG A 278 -6.25 23.00 5.85
N TYR A 279 -5.14 22.26 5.79
CA TYR A 279 -5.19 20.81 5.86
C TYR A 279 -5.82 20.33 7.17
N GLN A 280 -6.73 19.36 7.04
CA GLN A 280 -7.36 18.70 8.18
C GLN A 280 -7.37 17.18 7.92
N ALA A 281 -6.89 16.42 8.91
CA ALA A 281 -7.18 15.00 9.00
C ALA A 281 -8.66 14.79 9.34
N ARG A 282 -9.23 13.65 8.94
CA ARG A 282 -10.66 13.35 9.17
C ARG A 282 -10.82 12.07 9.98
N GLU A 283 -11.66 12.10 11.01
CA GLU A 283 -12.21 10.86 11.57
C GLU A 283 -13.28 10.35 10.60
N ARG A 284 -13.22 9.08 10.22
CA ARG A 284 -14.20 8.44 9.35
C ARG A 284 -14.84 7.25 10.07
N ALA A 285 -16.10 6.97 9.73
CA ALA A 285 -16.77 5.77 10.22
C ALA A 285 -16.03 4.52 9.68
N PRO A 286 -15.65 3.56 10.55
CA PRO A 286 -14.94 2.36 10.11
C PRO A 286 -15.77 1.54 9.13
N LEU A 287 -15.09 0.85 8.23
CA LEU A 287 -15.72 -0.16 7.37
C LEU A 287 -15.54 -1.52 8.05
N CYS A 288 -16.62 -2.05 8.63
CA CYS A 288 -16.64 -3.36 9.27
C CYS A 288 -17.58 -4.30 8.53
N THR A 289 -17.10 -5.48 8.16
CA THR A 289 -17.90 -6.53 7.52
C THR A 289 -17.76 -7.86 8.24
N ASP A 290 -18.84 -8.64 8.20
CA ASP A 290 -18.80 -10.00 8.70
C ASP A 290 -18.07 -10.92 7.72
N TYR A 291 -17.20 -11.76 8.25
CA TYR A 291 -16.57 -12.88 7.55
C TYR A 291 -16.67 -14.13 8.42
N LYS A 292 -17.62 -15.01 8.09
CA LYS A 292 -17.93 -16.20 8.90
C LYS A 292 -18.21 -15.82 10.37
N ARG A 293 -17.42 -16.33 11.31
CA ARG A 293 -17.50 -16.02 12.76
C ARG A 293 -16.77 -14.74 13.17
N TRP A 294 -16.10 -14.07 12.23
CA TRP A 294 -15.22 -12.93 12.48
C TRP A 294 -15.85 -11.63 11.97
N GLN A 295 -15.57 -10.52 12.64
CA GLN A 295 -15.80 -9.19 12.11
C GLN A 295 -14.45 -8.61 11.71
N VAL A 296 -14.35 -8.17 10.46
CA VAL A 296 -13.13 -7.60 9.88
C VAL A 296 -13.40 -6.13 9.62
N CYS A 297 -12.63 -5.26 10.29
CA CYS A 297 -12.76 -3.81 10.21
C CYS A 297 -11.52 -3.21 9.56
N GLY A 298 -11.71 -2.33 8.58
CA GLY A 298 -10.64 -1.64 7.88
C GLY A 298 -10.95 -0.18 7.58
N MET A 299 -10.02 0.46 6.86
CA MET A 299 -10.14 1.86 6.47
C MET A 299 -11.22 2.05 5.38
N PRO A 300 -12.16 3.01 5.54
CA PRO A 300 -13.09 3.40 4.48
C PRO A 300 -12.39 4.21 3.36
N PRO A 301 -13.10 4.58 2.27
CA PRO A 301 -12.62 5.56 1.30
C PRO A 301 -12.10 6.86 1.96
N PRO A 302 -11.00 7.46 1.44
CA PRO A 302 -10.43 7.27 0.11
C PRO A 302 -9.50 6.04 -0.03
N SER A 303 -9.30 5.26 1.04
CA SER A 303 -8.69 3.95 0.86
C SER A 303 -9.65 2.97 0.17
N SER A 304 -9.13 2.22 -0.80
CA SER A 304 -9.78 1.03 -1.33
C SER A 304 -9.50 -0.24 -0.53
N GLY A 305 -8.54 -0.19 0.40
CA GLY A 305 -8.05 -1.37 1.12
C GLY A 305 -9.17 -2.11 1.84
N GLY A 306 -9.92 -1.42 2.70
CA GLY A 306 -11.01 -2.01 3.47
C GLY A 306 -12.13 -2.58 2.58
N ILE A 307 -12.54 -1.87 1.53
CA ILE A 307 -13.55 -2.35 0.57
C ILE A 307 -13.06 -3.62 -0.13
N ALA A 308 -11.84 -3.59 -0.70
CA ALA A 308 -11.36 -4.70 -1.51
C ALA A 308 -11.11 -5.96 -0.67
N VAL A 309 -10.53 -5.83 0.53
CA VAL A 309 -10.37 -6.96 1.46
C VAL A 309 -11.74 -7.54 1.84
N ALA A 310 -12.71 -6.69 2.18
CA ALA A 310 -14.06 -7.15 2.50
C ALA A 310 -14.75 -7.83 1.30
N GLN A 311 -14.58 -7.32 0.08
CA GLN A 311 -15.10 -7.94 -1.13
C GLN A 311 -14.46 -9.31 -1.39
N ILE A 312 -13.15 -9.45 -1.22
CA ILE A 312 -12.44 -10.71 -1.40
C ILE A 312 -12.98 -11.75 -0.41
N LEU A 313 -12.98 -11.42 0.89
CA LEU A 313 -13.45 -12.32 1.94
C LEU A 313 -14.92 -12.69 1.78
N GLY A 314 -15.79 -11.70 1.50
CA GLY A 314 -17.22 -11.94 1.32
C GLY A 314 -17.54 -12.74 0.04
N THR A 315 -16.79 -12.53 -1.05
CA THR A 315 -16.90 -13.35 -2.28
C THR A 315 -16.51 -14.80 -2.03
N LEU A 316 -15.41 -15.03 -1.29
CA LEU A 316 -14.96 -16.37 -0.91
C LEU A 316 -15.97 -17.06 0.03
N GLN A 317 -16.57 -16.32 0.97
CA GLN A 317 -17.64 -16.85 1.83
C GLN A 317 -18.90 -17.19 1.03
N ALA A 318 -19.28 -16.36 0.05
CA ALA A 318 -20.42 -16.64 -0.82
C ALA A 318 -20.17 -17.87 -1.72
N LEU A 319 -18.94 -18.06 -2.19
CA LEU A 319 -18.52 -19.27 -2.89
C LEU A 319 -18.70 -20.53 -2.03
N GLU A 320 -18.20 -20.51 -0.80
CA GLU A 320 -18.36 -21.61 0.15
C GLU A 320 -19.82 -21.91 0.47
N THR A 321 -20.65 -20.86 0.61
CA THR A 321 -22.09 -20.99 0.84
C THR A 321 -22.78 -21.66 -0.35
N ARG A 322 -22.36 -21.34 -1.58
CA ARG A 322 -22.88 -21.93 -2.81
C ARG A 322 -22.44 -23.38 -2.99
N ASP A 323 -21.17 -23.69 -2.70
CA ASP A 323 -20.61 -25.03 -2.78
C ASP A 323 -19.56 -25.23 -1.67
N PRO A 324 -19.87 -26.01 -0.62
CA PRO A 324 -18.96 -26.26 0.50
C PRO A 324 -17.60 -26.86 0.10
N ARG A 325 -17.50 -27.48 -1.09
CA ARG A 325 -16.23 -28.01 -1.62
C ARG A 325 -15.24 -26.91 -2.01
N LEU A 326 -15.72 -25.69 -2.20
CA LEU A 326 -14.91 -24.50 -2.49
C LEU A 326 -14.47 -23.77 -1.21
N SER A 327 -14.75 -24.32 -0.02
CA SER A 327 -14.25 -23.79 1.24
C SER A 327 -12.72 -23.78 1.27
N LEU A 328 -12.12 -22.69 1.78
CA LEU A 328 -10.67 -22.58 1.95
C LEU A 328 -10.15 -23.38 3.15
N THR A 329 -10.98 -23.63 4.17
CA THR A 329 -10.60 -24.33 5.41
C THR A 329 -9.94 -25.71 5.19
N PRO A 330 -10.46 -26.58 4.30
CA PRO A 330 -9.78 -27.85 3.98
C PRO A 330 -8.53 -27.69 3.10
N LEU A 331 -8.37 -26.56 2.39
CA LEU A 331 -7.28 -26.30 1.45
C LEU A 331 -6.03 -25.73 2.14
N LYS A 332 -5.60 -26.39 3.22
CA LYS A 332 -4.48 -25.91 4.05
C LYS A 332 -3.15 -25.91 3.28
N PRO A 333 -2.25 -24.95 3.56
CA PRO A 333 -0.89 -24.97 3.05
C PRO A 333 -0.14 -26.23 3.49
N VAL A 334 0.74 -26.72 2.62
CA VAL A 334 1.58 -27.89 2.86
C VAL A 334 3.04 -27.48 3.05
N LYS A 335 3.82 -28.29 3.75
CA LYS A 335 5.25 -28.02 3.92
C LYS A 335 6.00 -28.11 2.59
N THR A 336 6.98 -27.25 2.40
CA THR A 336 7.83 -27.19 1.22
C THR A 336 9.27 -26.87 1.60
N ASP A 337 10.21 -27.09 0.68
CA ASP A 337 11.63 -26.74 0.82
C ASP A 337 11.93 -25.27 0.43
N LYS A 338 10.92 -24.56 -0.07
CA LYS A 338 11.00 -23.13 -0.40
C LYS A 338 11.22 -22.28 0.85
N PRO A 339 11.83 -21.09 0.74
CA PRO A 339 12.15 -20.25 1.90
C PRO A 339 10.95 -19.95 2.82
N ALA A 340 9.75 -19.79 2.27
CA ALA A 340 8.51 -19.61 3.03
C ALA A 340 8.14 -20.80 3.94
N GLY A 341 8.67 -22.01 3.69
CA GLY A 341 8.44 -23.24 4.45
C GLY A 341 7.05 -23.86 4.28
N LEU A 342 6.06 -23.09 3.82
CA LEU A 342 4.71 -23.52 3.48
C LEU A 342 4.34 -23.08 2.06
N GLU A 343 3.58 -23.91 1.35
CA GLU A 343 3.04 -23.64 0.03
C GLU A 343 1.50 -23.81 0.06
N PRO A 344 0.72 -22.81 -0.37
CA PRO A 344 -0.75 -22.93 -0.41
C PRO A 344 -1.19 -23.97 -1.44
N ALA A 345 -2.37 -24.57 -1.25
CA ALA A 345 -2.93 -25.47 -2.25
C ALA A 345 -3.23 -24.70 -3.56
N PRO A 346 -2.97 -25.28 -4.76
CA PRO A 346 -3.24 -24.59 -6.04
C PRO A 346 -4.69 -24.12 -6.19
N GLN A 347 -5.65 -24.90 -5.69
CA GLN A 347 -7.07 -24.51 -5.69
C GLN A 347 -7.32 -23.27 -4.81
N ALA A 348 -6.64 -23.13 -3.67
CA ALA A 348 -6.78 -21.94 -2.83
C ALA A 348 -6.23 -20.69 -3.54
N VAL A 349 -5.04 -20.81 -4.16
CA VAL A 349 -4.45 -19.72 -4.96
C VAL A 349 -5.38 -19.30 -6.08
N HIS A 350 -5.97 -20.26 -6.80
CA HIS A 350 -6.96 -19.99 -7.84
C HIS A 350 -8.16 -19.21 -7.29
N LEU A 351 -8.84 -19.72 -6.26
CA LEU A 351 -10.05 -19.06 -5.73
C LEU A 351 -9.79 -17.65 -5.20
N ILE A 352 -8.68 -17.46 -4.49
CA ILE A 352 -8.28 -16.15 -3.95
C ILE A 352 -7.96 -15.18 -5.09
N ALA A 353 -7.13 -15.60 -6.06
CA ALA A 353 -6.75 -14.74 -7.17
C ALA A 353 -7.95 -14.36 -8.07
N GLU A 354 -8.96 -15.22 -8.20
CA GLU A 354 -10.18 -14.90 -8.94
C GLU A 354 -11.09 -13.93 -8.17
N ALA A 355 -11.20 -14.06 -6.84
CA ALA A 355 -11.90 -13.10 -5.99
C ALA A 355 -11.22 -11.71 -6.02
N GLU A 356 -9.89 -11.68 -6.01
CA GLU A 356 -9.12 -10.45 -6.14
C GLU A 356 -9.37 -9.75 -7.48
N ARG A 357 -9.38 -10.48 -8.62
CA ARG A 357 -9.71 -9.88 -9.93
C ARG A 357 -11.03 -9.11 -9.89
N LEU A 358 -12.06 -9.71 -9.30
CA LEU A 358 -13.39 -9.11 -9.17
C LEU A 358 -13.37 -7.85 -8.30
N ALA A 359 -12.66 -7.90 -7.16
CA ALA A 359 -12.51 -6.76 -6.25
C ALA A 359 -11.69 -5.61 -6.87
N TYR A 360 -10.59 -5.92 -7.56
CA TYR A 360 -9.78 -4.92 -8.25
C TYR A 360 -10.51 -4.27 -9.42
N ALA A 361 -11.36 -5.03 -10.14
CA ALA A 361 -12.20 -4.48 -11.19
C ALA A 361 -13.18 -3.43 -10.63
N ASP A 362 -13.85 -3.74 -9.53
CA ASP A 362 -14.77 -2.81 -8.86
C ASP A 362 -14.02 -1.61 -8.26
N ARG A 363 -12.89 -1.86 -7.60
CA ARG A 363 -11.99 -0.82 -7.08
C ARG A 363 -11.58 0.18 -8.14
N ALA A 364 -11.23 -0.28 -9.33
CA ALA A 364 -10.78 0.56 -10.44
C ALA A 364 -11.86 1.52 -10.92
N LEU A 365 -13.13 1.11 -10.85
CA LEU A 365 -14.26 1.89 -11.34
C LEU A 365 -14.87 2.81 -10.26
N TYR A 366 -15.07 2.30 -9.05
CA TYR A 366 -15.97 2.93 -8.08
C TYR A 366 -15.28 3.67 -6.94
N VAL A 367 -14.09 3.23 -6.51
CA VAL A 367 -13.50 3.75 -5.27
C VAL A 367 -12.71 5.02 -5.53
N ALA A 368 -13.02 6.08 -4.80
CA ALA A 368 -12.33 7.37 -4.81
C ALA A 368 -12.60 8.10 -3.48
N ASP A 369 -12.20 9.37 -3.37
CA ASP A 369 -12.55 10.22 -2.24
C ASP A 369 -14.06 10.45 -2.14
N THR A 370 -14.66 10.04 -1.01
CA THR A 370 -16.10 10.17 -0.74
C THR A 370 -16.54 11.61 -0.51
N ASP A 371 -15.59 12.51 -0.28
CA ASP A 371 -15.86 13.95 -0.18
C ASP A 371 -16.16 14.57 -1.57
N PHE A 372 -15.87 13.84 -2.66
CA PHE A 372 -16.03 14.27 -4.05
C PHE A 372 -16.89 13.32 -4.90
N VAL A 373 -16.89 12.03 -4.58
CA VAL A 373 -17.53 10.97 -5.38
C VAL A 373 -18.45 10.12 -4.49
N PRO A 374 -19.72 9.88 -4.89
CA PRO A 374 -20.62 9.01 -4.13
C PRO A 374 -20.25 7.53 -4.34
N VAL A 375 -19.24 7.04 -3.61
CA VAL A 375 -18.81 5.63 -3.68
C VAL A 375 -19.92 4.72 -3.13
N PRO A 376 -20.41 3.72 -3.88
CA PRO A 376 -21.51 2.83 -3.46
C PRO A 376 -21.04 1.75 -2.48
N VAL A 377 -20.44 2.14 -1.34
CA VAL A 377 -19.82 1.21 -0.36
C VAL A 377 -20.79 0.12 0.09
N LYS A 378 -22.04 0.49 0.42
CA LYS A 378 -23.07 -0.48 0.82
C LYS A 378 -23.38 -1.50 -0.28
N GLY A 379 -23.49 -1.06 -1.53
CA GLY A 379 -23.76 -1.95 -2.66
C GLY A 379 -22.58 -2.84 -3.02
N LEU A 380 -21.35 -2.34 -2.90
CA LEU A 380 -20.13 -3.11 -3.16
C LEU A 380 -19.94 -4.28 -2.19
N LEU A 381 -20.52 -4.17 -1.00
CA LEU A 381 -20.43 -5.14 0.09
C LEU A 381 -21.78 -5.83 0.38
N ASP A 382 -22.77 -5.62 -0.49
CA ASP A 382 -24.08 -6.24 -0.36
C ASP A 382 -23.97 -7.76 -0.55
N PRO A 383 -24.56 -8.60 0.32
CA PRO A 383 -24.43 -10.06 0.22
C PRO A 383 -24.91 -10.65 -1.11
N ASP A 384 -26.00 -10.12 -1.69
CA ASP A 384 -26.52 -10.60 -2.97
C ASP A 384 -25.61 -10.17 -4.12
N TYR A 385 -25.05 -8.96 -4.04
CA TYR A 385 -24.03 -8.51 -4.99
C TYR A 385 -22.80 -9.43 -4.94
N LEU A 386 -22.27 -9.71 -3.75
CA LEU A 386 -21.11 -10.58 -3.57
C LEU A 386 -21.39 -12.03 -4.00
N ALA A 387 -22.60 -12.55 -3.77
CA ALA A 387 -23.03 -13.84 -4.32
C ALA A 387 -23.07 -13.84 -5.85
N GLY A 388 -23.54 -12.73 -6.46
CA GLY A 388 -23.48 -12.50 -7.89
C GLY A 388 -22.05 -12.51 -8.43
N ARG A 389 -21.12 -11.82 -7.74
CA ARG A 389 -19.68 -11.81 -8.09
C ARG A 389 -19.08 -13.22 -7.95
N ALA A 390 -19.36 -13.92 -6.85
CA ALA A 390 -18.91 -15.29 -6.59
C ALA A 390 -19.35 -16.29 -7.67
N SER A 391 -20.52 -16.08 -8.30
CA SER A 391 -20.99 -16.95 -9.39
C SER A 391 -20.12 -16.94 -10.65
N LEU A 392 -19.28 -15.90 -10.80
CA LEU A 392 -18.36 -15.75 -11.94
C LEU A 392 -17.08 -16.60 -11.78
N ILE A 393 -16.80 -17.09 -10.58
CA ILE A 393 -15.62 -17.92 -10.31
C ILE A 393 -15.97 -19.38 -10.63
N GLY A 394 -15.35 -19.90 -11.70
CA GLY A 394 -15.46 -21.28 -12.16
C GLY A 394 -14.15 -22.05 -12.06
N GLU A 395 -14.07 -23.24 -12.65
CA GLU A 395 -12.87 -24.10 -12.59
C GLU A 395 -11.64 -23.56 -13.32
N ARG A 396 -11.87 -22.69 -14.31
CA ARG A 396 -10.85 -22.04 -15.13
C ARG A 396 -10.79 -20.56 -14.77
N SER A 397 -9.61 -19.96 -14.88
CA SER A 397 -9.44 -18.52 -14.67
C SER A 397 -10.27 -17.72 -15.67
N MET A 398 -10.94 -16.67 -15.17
CA MET A 398 -11.64 -15.69 -16.00
C MET A 398 -10.68 -14.73 -16.73
N GLY A 399 -9.38 -14.79 -16.43
CA GLY A 399 -8.37 -13.91 -16.99
C GLY A 399 -8.46 -12.49 -16.42
N SER A 400 -9.36 -11.68 -16.96
CA SER A 400 -9.63 -10.32 -16.48
C SER A 400 -11.12 -10.14 -16.24
N ALA A 401 -11.46 -9.69 -15.04
CA ALA A 401 -12.81 -9.38 -14.61
C ALA A 401 -13.27 -8.01 -15.14
N LYS A 402 -14.56 -7.93 -15.44
CA LYS A 402 -15.27 -6.66 -15.60
C LYS A 402 -15.79 -6.20 -14.23
N PRO A 403 -15.85 -4.88 -13.97
CA PRO A 403 -16.54 -4.38 -12.78
C PRO A 403 -18.01 -4.81 -12.83
N GLY A 404 -18.58 -5.12 -11.67
CA GLY A 404 -20.01 -5.38 -11.54
C GLY A 404 -20.81 -4.08 -11.48
N THR A 405 -22.12 -4.20 -11.25
CA THR A 405 -23.01 -3.05 -11.04
C THR A 405 -23.63 -3.16 -9.65
N PRO A 406 -22.96 -2.65 -8.60
CA PRO A 406 -23.48 -2.74 -7.25
C PRO A 406 -24.76 -1.91 -7.09
N PRO A 407 -25.69 -2.30 -6.20
CA PRO A 407 -26.84 -1.47 -5.86
C PRO A 407 -26.44 -0.07 -5.41
N GLY A 408 -27.21 0.94 -5.80
CA GLY A 408 -26.97 2.33 -5.37
C GLY A 408 -25.90 3.09 -6.15
N VAL A 409 -25.44 2.60 -7.31
CA VAL A 409 -24.64 3.40 -8.26
C VAL A 409 -25.47 4.59 -8.74
N GLN A 410 -24.94 5.80 -8.56
CA GLN A 410 -25.61 7.05 -8.95
C GLN A 410 -24.99 7.70 -10.18
N VAL A 411 -23.71 7.41 -10.45
CA VAL A 411 -22.91 8.08 -11.50
C VAL A 411 -22.12 7.05 -12.28
N ALA A 412 -22.11 7.20 -13.60
CA ALA A 412 -21.23 6.43 -14.48
C ALA A 412 -19.84 7.08 -14.55
N TYR A 413 -18.80 6.35 -14.16
CA TYR A 413 -17.41 6.76 -14.27
C TYR A 413 -16.67 5.87 -15.26
N ALA A 414 -15.52 6.32 -15.76
CA ALA A 414 -14.57 5.49 -16.47
C ALA A 414 -13.63 4.73 -15.49
N PRO A 415 -13.18 3.50 -15.81
CA PRO A 415 -12.20 2.78 -15.00
C PRO A 415 -10.88 3.54 -14.93
N ASP A 416 -10.31 3.64 -13.73
CA ASP A 416 -8.94 4.13 -13.57
C ASP A 416 -7.93 3.04 -13.98
N ARG A 417 -7.10 3.35 -14.98
CA ARG A 417 -6.08 2.43 -15.55
C ARG A 417 -4.66 2.81 -15.17
N SER A 418 -4.48 3.79 -14.28
CA SER A 418 -3.15 4.31 -13.94
C SER A 418 -2.33 3.24 -13.20
N PRO A 419 -1.04 3.07 -13.55
CA PRO A 419 -0.19 2.11 -12.89
C PRO A 419 0.05 2.53 -11.44
N LEU A 420 -0.24 1.63 -10.49
CA LEU A 420 -0.03 1.86 -9.06
C LEU A 420 1.34 1.32 -8.67
N ARG A 421 2.25 2.21 -8.25
CA ARG A 421 3.61 1.87 -7.80
C ARG A 421 3.91 2.69 -6.55
N ILE A 422 3.75 2.08 -5.37
CA ILE A 422 3.75 2.80 -4.08
C ILE A 422 4.58 2.03 -3.04
N SER A 423 5.60 2.68 -2.49
CA SER A 423 6.35 2.38 -1.27
C SER A 423 5.60 2.79 0.01
N THR A 424 5.73 2.02 1.08
CA THR A 424 4.90 2.22 2.30
C THR A 424 5.59 1.58 3.50
N SER A 425 5.24 2.00 4.71
CA SER A 425 5.55 1.32 5.98
C SER A 425 4.27 0.91 6.69
N GLN A 426 4.35 -0.16 7.48
CA GLN A 426 3.26 -0.63 8.34
C GLN A 426 3.73 -0.68 9.78
N VAL A 427 2.85 -0.28 10.70
CA VAL A 427 3.01 -0.53 12.13
C VAL A 427 1.72 -1.06 12.74
N VAL A 428 1.86 -1.91 13.76
CA VAL A 428 0.76 -2.39 14.60
C VAL A 428 1.19 -2.38 16.06
N ALA A 429 0.27 -2.11 16.97
CA ALA A 429 0.52 -2.22 18.40
C ALA A 429 -0.73 -2.67 19.15
N VAL A 430 -0.52 -3.33 20.29
CA VAL A 430 -1.55 -3.68 21.28
C VAL A 430 -1.03 -3.26 22.66
N ASP A 431 -1.82 -2.48 23.40
CA ASP A 431 -1.48 -1.97 24.73
C ASP A 431 -1.99 -2.83 25.88
N ASP A 432 -1.51 -2.53 27.09
CA ASP A 432 -1.84 -3.25 28.34
C ASP A 432 -3.34 -3.29 28.68
N LEU A 433 -4.13 -2.34 28.17
CA LEU A 433 -5.57 -2.28 28.40
C LEU A 433 -6.38 -2.92 27.26
N GLY A 434 -5.70 -3.55 26.29
CA GLY A 434 -6.30 -4.21 25.15
C GLY A 434 -6.73 -3.25 24.03
N GLY A 435 -6.27 -2.00 24.05
CA GLY A 435 -6.34 -1.11 22.88
C GLY A 435 -5.42 -1.64 21.78
N ALA A 436 -5.81 -1.47 20.51
CA ALA A 436 -5.03 -1.98 19.39
C ALA A 436 -5.05 -1.00 18.21
N VAL A 437 -3.96 -0.92 17.46
CA VAL A 437 -3.86 -0.07 16.27
C VAL A 437 -3.28 -0.85 15.09
N SER A 438 -3.79 -0.56 13.90
CA SER A 438 -3.14 -0.83 12.63
C SER A 438 -2.98 0.49 11.90
N MET A 439 -1.75 0.87 11.57
CA MET A 439 -1.47 2.08 10.82
C MET A 439 -0.56 1.77 9.63
N THR A 440 -1.03 2.20 8.46
CA THR A 440 -0.25 2.18 7.23
C THR A 440 0.10 3.62 6.85
N THR A 441 1.37 3.89 6.53
CA THR A 441 1.92 5.24 6.32
C THR A 441 2.88 5.26 5.13
N THR A 442 2.93 6.35 4.38
CA THR A 442 3.61 6.38 3.07
C THR A 442 4.04 7.78 2.65
N ILE A 443 5.05 7.87 1.79
CA ILE A 443 5.39 9.05 0.96
C ILE A 443 5.16 8.79 -0.55
N GLU A 444 4.27 7.86 -0.88
CA GLU A 444 4.05 7.25 -2.19
C GLU A 444 5.20 6.36 -2.66
N ALA A 445 6.17 6.79 -3.45
CA ALA A 445 7.20 5.90 -4.01
C ALA A 445 8.45 5.90 -3.13
N ALA A 446 9.41 5.01 -3.45
CA ALA A 446 10.69 5.02 -2.76
C ALA A 446 11.32 6.42 -2.84
N PHE A 447 11.56 7.02 -1.68
CA PHE A 447 12.04 8.41 -1.49
C PHE A 447 11.08 9.52 -1.97
N GLY A 448 9.82 9.18 -2.25
CA GLY A 448 8.77 10.11 -2.57
C GLY A 448 9.05 10.93 -3.85
N SER A 449 9.01 12.25 -3.68
CA SER A 449 9.31 13.23 -4.73
C SER A 449 10.81 13.55 -4.89
N HIS A 450 11.67 12.92 -4.08
CA HIS A 450 13.10 13.23 -3.91
C HIS A 450 13.39 14.65 -3.41
N LEU A 451 12.37 15.36 -2.92
CA LEU A 451 12.53 16.63 -2.21
C LEU A 451 12.72 16.36 -0.73
N MET A 452 13.87 16.76 -0.20
CA MET A 452 14.18 16.70 1.23
C MET A 452 14.15 18.13 1.81
N VAL A 453 13.46 18.29 2.93
CA VAL A 453 13.28 19.56 3.66
C VAL A 453 13.64 19.32 5.11
N GLN A 454 14.56 20.11 5.66
CA GLN A 454 14.97 20.01 7.08
C GLN A 454 15.17 18.56 7.57
N GLY A 455 15.78 17.71 6.73
CA GLY A 455 16.06 16.33 7.11
C GLY A 455 14.96 15.29 6.87
N PHE A 456 13.79 15.62 6.32
CA PHE A 456 12.73 14.65 5.97
C PHE A 456 12.29 14.76 4.50
N LEU A 457 11.76 13.68 3.92
CA LEU A 457 11.33 13.61 2.52
C LEU A 457 9.86 13.99 2.34
N LEU A 458 9.55 14.62 1.21
CA LEU A 458 8.19 14.94 0.79
C LEU A 458 7.62 13.87 -0.14
N ASN A 459 6.34 13.56 0.07
CA ASN A 459 5.60 12.60 -0.76
C ASN A 459 5.52 12.99 -2.24
N ASN A 460 5.25 12.01 -3.09
CA ASN A 460 4.78 12.23 -4.46
C ASN A 460 3.31 11.80 -4.64
N GLN A 461 2.49 11.89 -3.59
CA GLN A 461 1.18 11.21 -3.53
C GLN A 461 0.18 11.63 -4.60
N MET A 462 0.36 12.78 -5.25
CA MET A 462 -0.51 13.19 -6.35
C MET A 462 -0.50 12.17 -7.49
N THR A 463 0.55 11.36 -7.65
CA THR A 463 0.63 10.33 -8.69
C THR A 463 -0.34 9.17 -8.51
N ASP A 464 -0.99 9.04 -7.35
CA ASP A 464 -2.07 8.08 -7.15
C ASP A 464 -3.41 8.53 -7.76
N PHE A 465 -3.54 9.79 -8.19
CA PHE A 465 -4.65 10.20 -9.04
C PHE A 465 -4.50 9.63 -10.45
N SER A 466 -5.62 9.49 -11.14
CA SER A 466 -5.60 9.10 -12.54
C SER A 466 -4.92 10.17 -13.40
N PHE A 467 -3.99 9.75 -14.26
CA PHE A 467 -3.34 10.67 -15.21
C PHE A 467 -4.26 11.04 -16.37
N ILE A 468 -5.38 10.32 -16.51
CA ILE A 468 -6.42 10.56 -17.50
C ILE A 468 -7.67 11.02 -16.75
N PRO A 469 -8.14 12.28 -16.94
CA PRO A 469 -9.28 12.79 -16.19
C PRO A 469 -10.63 12.29 -16.72
N GLU A 470 -10.69 11.91 -18.00
CA GLU A 470 -11.90 11.51 -18.71
C GLU A 470 -11.56 10.50 -19.82
N GLU A 471 -12.41 9.49 -19.99
CA GLU A 471 -12.35 8.52 -21.10
C GLU A 471 -13.75 8.41 -21.73
N ASN A 472 -13.86 8.56 -23.05
CA ASN A 472 -15.13 8.44 -23.79
C ASN A 472 -16.29 9.32 -23.25
N GLY A 473 -16.00 10.54 -22.80
CA GLY A 473 -17.01 11.45 -22.24
C GLY A 473 -17.39 11.16 -20.78
N GLN A 474 -16.78 10.14 -20.15
CA GLN A 474 -17.00 9.78 -18.76
C GLN A 474 -15.79 10.14 -17.91
N LYS A 475 -16.02 10.90 -16.85
CA LYS A 475 -14.96 11.27 -15.90
C LYS A 475 -14.42 10.02 -15.20
N VAL A 476 -13.14 10.04 -14.85
CA VAL A 476 -12.57 9.03 -13.93
C VAL A 476 -12.88 9.44 -12.49
N ALA A 477 -13.37 8.50 -11.68
CA ALA A 477 -13.72 8.74 -10.28
C ALA A 477 -12.51 9.27 -9.48
N ASN A 478 -11.34 8.69 -9.71
CA ASN A 478 -10.07 9.04 -9.06
C ASN A 478 -9.24 10.08 -9.86
N ARG A 479 -9.85 10.97 -10.64
CA ARG A 479 -9.12 12.10 -11.29
C ARG A 479 -8.68 13.16 -10.28
N VAL A 480 -7.68 13.96 -10.65
CA VAL A 480 -7.17 15.09 -9.86
C VAL A 480 -8.23 16.18 -9.71
N GLU A 481 -8.55 16.58 -8.47
CA GLU A 481 -9.40 17.74 -8.18
C GLU A 481 -8.81 18.51 -6.98
N PRO A 482 -8.84 19.86 -6.96
CA PRO A 482 -8.34 20.65 -5.83
C PRO A 482 -8.94 20.20 -4.49
N GLY A 483 -8.09 20.00 -3.47
CA GLY A 483 -8.52 19.58 -2.13
C GLY A 483 -8.92 18.11 -1.99
N LYS A 484 -8.99 17.36 -3.09
CA LYS A 484 -9.32 15.93 -3.08
C LYS A 484 -8.16 15.07 -2.59
N ARG A 485 -8.47 13.93 -1.99
CA ARG A 485 -7.49 12.91 -1.62
C ARG A 485 -7.34 11.86 -2.74
N PRO A 486 -6.13 11.50 -3.15
CA PRO A 486 -5.93 10.43 -4.13
C PRO A 486 -6.27 9.08 -3.51
N ARG A 487 -6.92 8.20 -4.27
CA ARG A 487 -7.29 6.84 -3.83
C ARG A 487 -6.06 6.10 -3.31
N SER A 488 -6.16 5.54 -2.11
CA SER A 488 -5.10 4.71 -1.52
C SER A 488 -5.41 3.22 -1.65
N SER A 489 -4.40 2.36 -1.55
CA SER A 489 -4.55 0.90 -1.41
C SER A 489 -4.30 0.40 0.01
N MET A 490 -3.92 1.30 0.94
CA MET A 490 -3.58 0.96 2.32
C MET A 490 -4.74 0.23 3.04
N ALA A 491 -4.49 -0.96 3.57
CA ALA A 491 -5.49 -1.81 4.20
C ALA A 491 -5.17 -2.14 5.68
N PRO A 492 -4.96 -1.14 6.55
CA PRO A 492 -4.87 -1.40 7.99
C PRO A 492 -6.18 -2.06 8.45
N THR A 493 -6.05 -3.17 9.17
CA THR A 493 -7.17 -4.09 9.46
C THR A 493 -7.14 -4.56 10.93
N LEU A 494 -8.31 -4.55 11.56
CA LEU A 494 -8.56 -5.14 12.88
C LEU A 494 -9.60 -6.26 12.75
N ILE A 495 -9.43 -7.33 13.52
CA ILE A 495 -10.26 -8.53 13.47
C ILE A 495 -10.80 -8.83 14.87
N PHE A 496 -12.09 -9.17 14.95
CA PHE A 496 -12.80 -9.46 16.19
C PHE A 496 -13.60 -10.77 16.07
N ASP A 497 -13.80 -11.47 17.18
CA ASP A 497 -14.80 -12.54 17.26
C ASP A 497 -16.19 -11.92 17.37
N ARG A 498 -17.12 -12.32 16.52
CA ARG A 498 -18.48 -11.73 16.48
C ARG A 498 -19.33 -12.10 17.68
N ASN A 499 -19.08 -13.26 18.28
CA ASN A 499 -19.91 -13.75 19.36
C ASN A 499 -19.51 -13.11 20.69
N SER A 500 -18.20 -13.01 20.96
CA SER A 500 -17.70 -12.39 22.19
C SER A 500 -17.44 -10.89 22.08
N GLY A 501 -17.26 -10.36 20.86
CA GLY A 501 -16.78 -9.00 20.63
C GLY A 501 -15.29 -8.82 20.97
N GLU A 502 -14.57 -9.90 21.28
CA GLU A 502 -13.16 -9.82 21.66
C GLU A 502 -12.27 -9.50 20.45
N PHE A 503 -11.31 -8.63 20.67
CA PHE A 503 -10.20 -8.39 19.73
C PHE A 503 -9.42 -9.69 19.50
N VAL A 504 -9.19 -10.02 18.23
CA VAL A 504 -8.48 -11.22 17.77
C VAL A 504 -7.13 -10.85 17.17
N ALA A 505 -7.07 -9.90 16.24
CA ALA A 505 -5.82 -9.55 15.57
C ALA A 505 -5.81 -8.14 14.99
N THR A 506 -4.61 -7.58 14.88
CA THR A 506 -4.31 -6.37 14.10
C THR A 506 -3.31 -6.77 13.02
N VAL A 507 -3.60 -6.38 11.77
CA VAL A 507 -2.81 -6.73 10.58
C VAL A 507 -2.74 -5.53 9.65
N GLY A 508 -1.63 -5.39 8.94
CA GLY A 508 -1.53 -4.52 7.77
C GLY A 508 -0.25 -4.82 7.01
N SER A 509 -0.06 -4.18 5.86
CA SER A 509 1.12 -4.37 5.03
C SER A 509 1.39 -3.14 4.17
N PRO A 510 2.66 -2.87 3.81
CA PRO A 510 3.03 -2.00 2.71
C PRO A 510 3.10 -2.76 1.36
N GLY A 511 3.32 -2.04 0.26
CA GLY A 511 3.47 -2.65 -1.09
C GLY A 511 2.47 -2.17 -2.14
N GLY A 512 2.05 -0.91 -2.03
CA GLY A 512 1.14 -0.27 -2.96
C GLY A 512 -0.13 -1.02 -3.24
N SER A 513 -0.46 -1.26 -4.51
CA SER A 513 -1.70 -1.99 -4.81
C SER A 513 -1.70 -3.39 -4.17
N GLN A 514 -0.55 -4.08 -4.10
CA GLN A 514 -0.46 -5.45 -3.56
C GLN A 514 -0.76 -5.54 -2.05
N ILE A 515 -0.85 -4.40 -1.34
CA ILE A 515 -1.26 -4.34 0.07
C ILE A 515 -2.56 -5.14 0.31
N ILE A 516 -3.53 -5.02 -0.60
CA ILE A 516 -4.81 -5.72 -0.50
C ILE A 516 -4.62 -7.23 -0.50
N GLU A 517 -3.75 -7.73 -1.40
CA GLU A 517 -3.44 -9.16 -1.55
C GLU A 517 -2.70 -9.69 -0.32
N TYR A 518 -1.70 -8.94 0.17
CA TYR A 518 -0.94 -9.32 1.36
C TYR A 518 -1.82 -9.40 2.61
N VAL A 519 -2.67 -8.41 2.82
CA VAL A 519 -3.59 -8.37 3.97
C VAL A 519 -4.66 -9.46 3.85
N ALA A 520 -5.23 -9.68 2.66
CA ALA A 520 -6.20 -10.75 2.43
C ALA A 520 -5.57 -12.13 2.68
N LYS A 521 -4.40 -12.40 2.09
CA LYS A 521 -3.63 -13.65 2.29
C LYS A 521 -3.34 -13.90 3.77
N THR A 522 -2.81 -12.92 4.49
CA THR A 522 -2.49 -13.09 5.91
C THR A 522 -3.75 -13.27 6.75
N THR A 523 -4.83 -12.55 6.44
CA THR A 523 -6.13 -12.72 7.12
C THR A 523 -6.68 -14.14 6.92
N ILE A 524 -6.65 -14.67 5.70
CA ILE A 524 -7.06 -16.06 5.40
C ILE A 524 -6.15 -17.05 6.14
N GLY A 525 -4.84 -16.82 6.15
CA GLY A 525 -3.88 -17.65 6.89
C GLY A 525 -4.21 -17.76 8.38
N LEU A 526 -4.58 -16.64 9.01
CA LEU A 526 -4.99 -16.60 10.41
C LEU A 526 -6.36 -17.27 10.63
N LEU A 527 -7.36 -16.94 9.80
CA LEU A 527 -8.76 -17.24 10.08
C LEU A 527 -9.25 -18.58 9.52
N ASP A 528 -8.80 -18.97 8.32
CA ASP A 528 -9.25 -20.18 7.63
C ASP A 528 -8.30 -21.35 7.86
N TRP A 529 -7.00 -21.07 7.92
CA TRP A 529 -5.97 -22.09 8.07
C TRP A 529 -5.42 -22.21 9.50
N ASN A 530 -5.81 -21.29 10.39
CA ASN A 530 -5.41 -21.27 11.80
C ASN A 530 -3.88 -21.32 11.96
N LEU A 531 -3.18 -20.58 11.11
CA LEU A 531 -1.74 -20.38 11.22
C LEU A 531 -1.44 -19.38 12.34
N ASP A 532 -0.29 -19.52 12.99
CA ASP A 532 0.22 -18.47 13.88
C ASP A 532 0.62 -17.22 13.10
N ALA A 533 0.85 -16.11 13.83
CA ALA A 533 1.14 -14.79 13.24
C ALA A 533 2.31 -14.84 12.24
N GLN A 534 3.43 -15.45 12.62
CA GLN A 534 4.60 -15.53 11.76
C GLN A 534 4.37 -16.46 10.56
N SER A 535 3.75 -17.63 10.77
CA SER A 535 3.45 -18.55 9.67
C SER A 535 2.51 -17.93 8.62
N ALA A 536 1.48 -17.18 9.05
CA ALA A 536 0.55 -16.50 8.14
C ALA A 536 1.23 -15.38 7.32
N ILE A 537 2.22 -14.70 7.90
CA ILE A 537 3.04 -13.70 7.22
C ILE A 537 4.01 -14.36 6.24
N ASN A 538 4.67 -15.45 6.67
CA ASN A 538 5.70 -16.16 5.92
C ASN A 538 5.19 -16.78 4.62
N LEU A 539 3.90 -17.14 4.55
CA LEU A 539 3.28 -17.67 3.34
C LEU A 539 3.76 -16.91 2.10
N PRO A 540 4.04 -17.62 1.00
CA PRO A 540 4.49 -16.97 -0.22
C PRO A 540 3.42 -15.99 -0.69
N ASN A 541 3.82 -14.83 -1.17
CA ASN A 541 2.90 -13.82 -1.67
C ASN A 541 2.38 -14.24 -3.05
N PHE A 542 1.09 -14.04 -3.29
CA PHE A 542 0.44 -14.27 -4.58
C PHE A 542 -0.81 -13.41 -4.68
N GLY A 543 -1.31 -13.24 -5.90
CA GLY A 543 -2.62 -12.64 -6.11
C GLY A 543 -2.86 -12.19 -7.54
N SER A 544 -3.90 -11.39 -7.76
CA SER A 544 -4.10 -10.70 -9.02
C SER A 544 -4.80 -9.35 -8.90
N ARG A 545 -4.14 -8.33 -9.47
CA ARG A 545 -4.66 -6.97 -9.62
C ARG A 545 -5.54 -6.78 -10.86
N ASN A 546 -6.40 -7.76 -11.11
CA ASN A 546 -7.23 -7.88 -12.32
C ASN A 546 -6.45 -8.12 -13.64
N GLY A 547 -5.36 -8.87 -13.57
CA GLY A 547 -4.49 -9.20 -14.71
C GLY A 547 -3.92 -10.62 -14.60
N PRO A 548 -2.66 -10.85 -15.01
CA PRO A 548 -1.95 -12.09 -14.68
C PRO A 548 -2.04 -12.40 -13.18
N THR A 549 -1.96 -13.68 -12.83
CA THR A 549 -1.71 -14.08 -11.45
C THR A 549 -0.24 -13.81 -11.15
N GLU A 550 -0.01 -12.90 -10.22
CA GLU A 550 1.30 -12.56 -9.70
C GLU A 550 1.69 -13.59 -8.65
N LEU A 551 2.88 -14.16 -8.79
CA LEU A 551 3.47 -15.09 -7.82
C LEU A 551 4.80 -14.52 -7.35
N GLU A 552 5.06 -14.59 -6.05
CA GLU A 552 6.36 -14.23 -5.51
C GLU A 552 7.46 -15.11 -6.10
N GLN A 553 8.41 -14.44 -6.75
CA GLN A 553 9.50 -15.08 -7.46
C GLN A 553 10.28 -16.04 -6.56
N GLY A 554 10.45 -17.28 -7.04
CA GLY A 554 11.26 -18.31 -6.39
C GLY A 554 10.58 -19.04 -5.23
N GLN A 555 9.38 -18.64 -4.79
CA GLN A 555 8.71 -19.24 -3.63
C GLN A 555 7.73 -20.38 -3.96
N PHE A 556 7.41 -20.59 -5.23
CA PHE A 556 6.44 -21.61 -5.65
C PHE A 556 7.12 -22.79 -6.33
N SER A 557 6.52 -23.97 -6.20
CA SER A 557 6.92 -25.20 -6.87
C SER A 557 6.49 -25.16 -8.35
N PRO A 558 7.27 -25.81 -9.25
CA PRO A 558 6.86 -25.95 -10.64
C PRO A 558 5.49 -26.62 -10.80
N ALA A 559 5.15 -27.55 -9.89
CA ALA A 559 3.87 -28.24 -9.89
C ALA A 559 2.68 -27.31 -9.61
N LEU A 560 2.81 -26.38 -8.66
CA LEU A 560 1.76 -25.39 -8.39
C LEU A 560 1.60 -24.43 -9.58
N ILE A 561 2.72 -23.94 -10.13
CA ILE A 561 2.71 -23.05 -11.31
C ILE A 561 1.99 -23.74 -12.48
N GLU A 562 2.28 -25.01 -12.74
CA GLU A 562 1.64 -25.77 -13.80
C GLU A 562 0.14 -26.00 -13.52
N ALA A 563 -0.22 -26.34 -12.28
CA ALA A 563 -1.63 -26.50 -11.89
C ALA A 563 -2.45 -25.21 -12.11
N LEU A 564 -1.85 -24.02 -11.94
CA LEU A 564 -2.50 -22.75 -12.25
C LEU A 564 -2.59 -22.52 -13.77
N LYS A 565 -1.56 -22.88 -14.54
CA LYS A 565 -1.62 -22.81 -16.02
C LYS A 565 -2.66 -23.75 -16.61
N ASP A 566 -2.81 -24.95 -16.05
CA ASP A 566 -3.86 -25.91 -16.41
C ASP A 566 -5.27 -25.36 -16.13
N LYS A 567 -5.40 -24.49 -15.12
CA LYS A 567 -6.60 -23.70 -14.86
C LYS A 567 -6.74 -22.48 -15.77
N GLY A 568 -5.75 -22.18 -16.61
CA GLY A 568 -5.77 -21.08 -17.59
C GLY A 568 -5.26 -19.74 -17.06
N HIS A 569 -4.58 -19.71 -15.91
CA HIS A 569 -3.95 -18.48 -15.43
C HIS A 569 -2.75 -18.10 -16.30
N ALA A 570 -2.69 -16.84 -16.71
CA ALA A 570 -1.42 -16.23 -17.10
C ALA A 570 -0.60 -15.94 -15.84
N ILE A 571 0.63 -16.45 -15.76
CA ILE A 571 1.50 -16.33 -14.58
C ILE A 571 2.53 -15.25 -14.79
N SER A 572 2.73 -14.41 -13.77
CA SER A 572 3.81 -13.44 -13.69
C SER A 572 4.58 -13.65 -12.40
N GLU A 573 5.78 -14.24 -12.46
CA GLU A 573 6.67 -14.32 -11.31
C GLU A 573 7.40 -12.98 -11.15
N ILE A 574 7.22 -12.34 -10.00
CA ILE A 574 7.76 -11.00 -9.70
C ILE A 574 8.24 -10.91 -8.26
N ASP A 575 9.07 -9.92 -7.96
CA ASP A 575 9.34 -9.52 -6.59
C ASP A 575 8.05 -9.03 -5.91
N MET A 576 7.74 -9.57 -4.73
CA MET A 576 6.59 -9.18 -3.91
C MET A 576 7.07 -8.92 -2.49
N THR A 577 7.66 -7.75 -2.28
CA THR A 577 8.52 -7.47 -1.11
C THR A 577 7.79 -7.28 0.21
N SER A 578 6.44 -7.20 0.20
CA SER A 578 5.54 -6.95 1.34
C SER A 578 6.20 -6.17 2.48
N GLY A 579 6.01 -6.55 3.74
CA GLY A 579 6.37 -5.77 4.94
C GLY A 579 5.28 -5.90 6.01
N THR A 580 4.48 -6.96 5.92
CA THR A 580 3.33 -7.25 6.77
C THR A 580 3.75 -7.31 8.25
N GLN A 581 2.94 -6.69 9.10
CA GLN A 581 3.07 -6.78 10.55
C GLN A 581 1.74 -7.30 11.10
N ALA A 582 1.80 -8.22 12.06
CA ALA A 582 0.60 -8.73 12.72
C ALA A 582 0.83 -8.97 14.21
N ILE A 583 -0.18 -8.67 15.02
CA ILE A 583 -0.28 -9.08 16.42
C ILE A 583 -1.61 -9.80 16.59
N VAL A 584 -1.56 -10.99 17.16
CA VAL A 584 -2.71 -11.87 17.37
C VAL A 584 -2.87 -12.11 18.86
N ARG A 585 -4.10 -11.99 19.36
CA ARG A 585 -4.45 -12.39 20.71
C ARG A 585 -4.78 -13.88 20.73
N VAL A 586 -4.02 -14.64 21.51
CA VAL A 586 -4.18 -16.08 21.69
C VAL A 586 -4.46 -16.41 23.15
N LYS A 587 -4.81 -17.67 23.42
CA LYS A 587 -4.84 -18.22 24.78
C LYS A 587 -3.67 -19.18 24.92
N ASP A 588 -2.93 -19.07 26.02
CA ASP A 588 -1.87 -20.03 26.35
C ASP A 588 -2.45 -21.40 26.76
N THR A 589 -1.56 -22.34 27.08
CA THR A 589 -1.95 -23.71 27.47
C THR A 589 -2.77 -23.76 28.77
N GLN A 590 -2.77 -22.69 29.55
CA GLN A 590 -3.55 -22.54 30.79
C GLN A 590 -4.85 -21.74 30.57
N GLY A 591 -5.12 -21.30 29.33
CA GLY A 591 -6.29 -20.51 28.98
C GLY A 591 -6.16 -19.02 29.24
N LYS A 592 -4.99 -18.53 29.66
CA LYS A 592 -4.74 -17.10 29.90
C LYS A 592 -4.49 -16.39 28.57
N ALA A 593 -5.02 -15.17 28.42
CA ALA A 593 -4.77 -14.36 27.24
C ALA A 593 -3.28 -13.99 27.13
N MET A 594 -2.76 -14.09 25.91
CA MET A 594 -1.39 -13.74 25.53
C MET A 594 -1.41 -13.12 24.13
N LEU A 595 -0.38 -12.36 23.78
CA LEU A 595 -0.17 -11.83 22.44
C LEU A 595 0.91 -12.62 21.72
N THR A 596 0.74 -12.81 20.42
CA THR A 596 1.76 -13.34 19.52
C THR A 596 1.95 -12.41 18.34
N GLY A 597 3.19 -12.08 18.03
CA GLY A 597 3.55 -11.15 16.96
C GLY A 597 4.38 -11.82 15.88
N GLY A 598 4.22 -11.31 14.67
CA GLY A 598 5.07 -11.65 13.54
C GLY A 598 5.41 -10.41 12.71
N ALA A 599 6.57 -10.47 12.07
CA ALA A 599 7.06 -9.44 11.15
C ALA A 599 7.50 -10.07 9.83
N ASP A 600 7.41 -9.32 8.73
CA ASP A 600 7.71 -9.87 7.41
C ASP A 600 9.17 -10.31 7.25
N PRO A 601 9.43 -11.54 6.74
CA PRO A 601 10.78 -12.00 6.46
C PRO A 601 11.43 -11.27 5.28
N ARG A 602 10.67 -10.58 4.43
CA ARG A 602 11.18 -9.88 3.23
C ARG A 602 11.76 -8.50 3.53
N ARG A 603 11.55 -8.01 4.74
CA ARG A 603 12.10 -6.75 5.26
C ARG A 603 12.81 -7.00 6.60
N GLU A 604 13.27 -5.91 7.22
CA GLU A 604 14.05 -5.94 8.46
C GLU A 604 13.22 -5.72 9.73
N GLY A 605 11.89 -5.58 9.62
CA GLY A 605 11.01 -5.28 10.75
C GLY A 605 11.01 -6.31 11.87
N GLU A 606 10.54 -5.92 13.05
CA GLU A 606 10.47 -6.82 14.22
C GLU A 606 9.15 -6.64 14.97
N ALA A 607 8.74 -7.72 15.65
CA ALA A 607 7.67 -7.70 16.63
C ALA A 607 8.28 -7.88 18.03
N LEU A 608 8.04 -6.91 18.91
CA LEU A 608 8.63 -6.82 20.24
C LEU A 608 7.54 -6.62 21.29
N GLY A 609 7.58 -7.37 22.39
CA GLY A 609 6.63 -7.26 23.50
C GLY A 609 7.18 -7.85 24.79
N ASP A 610 6.44 -7.64 25.90
CA ASP A 610 6.80 -8.08 27.26
C ASP A 610 5.71 -8.93 27.93
#